data_AF-A0A961XQP5-F1
#
_entry.id   AF-A0A961XQP5-F1
#
_cell.length_a   1.000
_cell.length_b   1.000
_cell.length_c   1.000
_cell.angle_alpha   90.00
_cell.angle_beta   90.00
_cell.angle_gamma   90.00
#
_symmetry.space_group_name_H-M   'P 1'
#
loop_
_entity.id
_entity.type
_entity.pdbx_description
1 polymer ?
#
loop_
_entity_poly.entity_id
_entity_poly.type
_entity_poly.pdbx_seq_one_letter_code
_entity_poly.pdbx_strand_id
1 'polypeptide(L)'
;MNHRKHQYRGSLHALFAGMVLAAQTIAVPAFAEPPAKQLFGAKALPADLPTQSVGFYSKGCIAGARAIPVDGPDWQVMRLSRNRRWGHPDLLATIEALSVKAKQDGWNGLLVGDISQPRGGPMLTGHASHQVGLDADIWFTPMPDKRMSYKEREETSAVSVLKANSFHVDDARWKPQYTSLLRNAASFPQVERILVHPGIKQKLCDSVKGDRSWLAKIRPYYGHHYHFHMRIKCPQGSGNCKPQAPVGKGDGCDKSLAWWFSDGLVPKKPAKPDKKPAKPKPPRYLTLSGMPAQCATILNADDVPQKKAEFRTRETAFSAPEIEIPKVDPMAILASKPIEASKNKAAPAEAAPLAKVPVPTPRPVQ
;
A
#
# COMPACT_ATOMS: atom_id res chain seq x y z
N MET A 1 35.33 -85.42 51.50
CA MET A 1 35.84 -86.06 50.26
C MET A 1 36.17 -84.93 49.28
N ASN A 2 37.44 -84.53 49.18
CA ASN A 2 38.37 -84.77 48.05
C ASN A 2 37.76 -84.39 46.68
N HIS A 3 38.29 -83.46 45.89
CA HIS A 3 39.70 -83.34 45.47
C HIS A 3 40.11 -81.90 45.08
N ARG A 4 41.37 -81.54 45.39
CA ARG A 4 42.16 -80.52 44.69
C ARG A 4 42.41 -80.93 43.23
N LYS A 5 42.54 -79.97 42.31
CA LYS A 5 43.78 -79.74 41.53
C LYS A 5 43.73 -78.46 40.68
N HIS A 6 44.93 -77.97 40.41
CA HIS A 6 45.36 -76.67 39.91
C HIS A 6 45.32 -76.50 38.38
N GLN A 7 45.52 -75.23 37.98
CA GLN A 7 46.24 -74.72 36.78
C GLN A 7 45.51 -74.73 35.42
N TYR A 8 45.35 -73.57 34.78
CA TYR A 8 46.34 -72.98 33.85
C TYR A 8 45.94 -71.57 33.39
N ARG A 9 46.96 -70.79 33.04
CA ARG A 9 46.95 -69.41 32.52
C ARG A 9 46.26 -69.31 31.15
N GLY A 10 45.65 -68.17 30.87
CA GLY A 10 45.26 -67.75 29.52
C GLY A 10 44.80 -66.30 29.50
N SER A 11 45.71 -65.38 29.19
CA SER A 11 45.41 -63.97 28.93
C SER A 11 44.63 -63.83 27.63
N LEU A 12 43.41 -63.28 27.67
CA LEU A 12 42.79 -62.64 26.51
C LEU A 12 42.42 -61.19 26.88
N HIS A 13 43.16 -60.26 26.29
CA HIS A 13 42.78 -58.85 26.23
C HIS A 13 41.58 -58.73 25.28
N ALA A 14 40.38 -58.57 25.81
CA ALA A 14 39.20 -58.18 25.02
C ALA A 14 39.10 -56.64 25.02
N LEU A 15 39.52 -56.03 23.91
CA LEU A 15 39.26 -54.63 23.58
C LEU A 15 37.75 -54.42 23.44
N PHE A 16 37.11 -53.83 24.45
CA PHE A 16 35.77 -53.25 24.28
C PHE A 16 35.89 -51.91 23.54
N ALA A 17 35.71 -51.95 22.23
CA ALA A 17 35.53 -50.75 21.42
C ALA A 17 34.18 -50.10 21.78
N GLY A 18 34.22 -48.95 22.46
CA GLY A 18 33.04 -48.14 22.75
C GLY A 18 32.42 -47.62 21.46
N MET A 19 31.23 -48.11 21.12
CA MET A 19 30.42 -47.61 20.01
C MET A 19 29.79 -46.29 20.45
N VAL A 20 30.49 -45.17 20.25
CA VAL A 20 29.92 -43.83 20.39
C VAL A 20 28.95 -43.62 19.23
N LEU A 21 27.66 -43.71 19.51
CA LEU A 21 26.60 -43.38 18.57
C LEU A 21 26.63 -41.86 18.33
N ALA A 22 27.35 -41.43 17.30
CA ALA A 22 27.37 -40.04 16.88
C ALA A 22 25.97 -39.66 16.37
N ALA A 23 25.19 -38.95 17.21
CA ALA A 23 23.96 -38.31 16.79
C ALA A 23 24.30 -37.25 15.74
N GLN A 24 24.18 -37.61 14.46
CA GLN A 24 24.26 -36.66 13.36
C GLN A 24 23.04 -35.76 13.44
N THR A 25 23.20 -34.58 14.04
CA THR A 25 22.22 -33.50 13.89
C THR A 25 22.20 -33.10 12.42
N ILE A 26 21.20 -33.58 11.69
CA ILE A 26 20.90 -33.08 10.34
C ILE A 26 20.52 -31.61 10.51
N ALA A 27 21.47 -30.71 10.22
CA ALA A 27 21.20 -29.29 10.13
C ALA A 27 20.28 -29.07 8.93
N VAL A 28 18.97 -29.02 9.18
CA VAL A 28 18.00 -28.60 8.18
C VAL A 28 18.32 -27.14 7.83
N PRO A 29 18.56 -26.79 6.55
CA PRO A 29 18.80 -25.41 6.18
C PRO A 29 17.56 -24.60 6.57
N ALA A 30 17.75 -23.58 7.42
CA ALA A 30 16.70 -22.63 7.75
C ALA A 30 16.31 -21.87 6.48
N PHE A 31 15.23 -22.28 5.82
CA PHE A 31 14.66 -21.53 4.71
C PHE A 31 14.18 -20.18 5.24
N ALA A 32 14.73 -19.09 4.69
CA ALA A 32 14.26 -17.75 5.01
C ALA A 32 12.80 -17.62 4.59
N GLU A 33 11.95 -17.15 5.52
CA GLU A 33 10.53 -16.95 5.26
C GLU A 33 10.31 -15.97 4.09
N PRO A 34 9.40 -16.26 3.14
CA PRO A 34 9.12 -15.35 2.04
C PRO A 34 8.66 -13.96 2.53
N PRO A 35 9.08 -12.86 1.88
CA PRO A 35 8.57 -11.53 2.15
C PRO A 35 7.04 -11.46 2.07
N ALA A 36 6.39 -10.83 3.06
CA ALA A 36 4.94 -10.75 3.14
C ALA A 36 4.31 -10.14 1.88
N LYS A 37 4.96 -9.15 1.27
CA LYS A 37 4.52 -8.54 0.00
C LYS A 37 4.35 -9.53 -1.15
N GLN A 38 5.15 -10.60 -1.22
CA GLN A 38 5.00 -11.62 -2.25
C GLN A 38 3.78 -12.49 -1.96
N LEU A 39 3.60 -12.86 -0.69
CA LEU A 39 2.46 -13.66 -0.25
C LEU A 39 1.13 -12.93 -0.48
N PHE A 40 1.03 -11.67 -0.05
CA PHE A 40 -0.17 -10.85 -0.25
C PHE A 40 -0.38 -10.44 -1.71
N GLY A 41 0.69 -10.10 -2.43
CA GLY A 41 0.63 -9.73 -3.84
C GLY A 41 0.28 -10.87 -4.79
N ALA A 42 0.40 -12.12 -4.35
CA ALA A 42 -0.02 -13.30 -5.11
C ALA A 42 -1.53 -13.61 -4.98
N LYS A 43 -2.24 -12.97 -4.05
CA LYS A 43 -3.67 -13.25 -3.84
C LYS A 43 -4.51 -12.49 -4.86
N ALA A 44 -5.31 -13.22 -5.63
CA ALA A 44 -6.22 -12.65 -6.62
C ALA A 44 -7.58 -12.26 -6.02
N LEU A 45 -8.01 -12.95 -4.97
CA LEU A 45 -9.35 -12.85 -4.37
C LEU A 45 -9.27 -12.58 -2.86
N PRO A 46 -10.32 -11.94 -2.28
CA PRO A 46 -10.35 -11.62 -0.87
C PRO A 46 -10.63 -12.87 -0.04
N ALA A 47 -10.26 -12.80 1.24
CA ALA A 47 -10.52 -13.86 2.21
C ALA A 47 -12.03 -13.97 2.53
N ASP A 48 -12.56 -15.19 2.53
CA ASP A 48 -13.91 -15.53 2.97
C ASP A 48 -14.04 -15.50 4.49
N LEU A 49 -13.99 -14.28 5.01
CA LEU A 49 -14.05 -13.95 6.42
C LEU A 49 -14.86 -12.66 6.59
N PRO A 50 -15.47 -12.42 7.76
CA PRO A 50 -16.10 -11.14 8.06
C PRO A 50 -15.15 -9.96 7.84
N THR A 51 -15.67 -8.85 7.33
CA THR A 51 -14.84 -7.69 7.02
C THR A 51 -14.18 -7.15 8.28
N GLN A 52 -12.85 -7.10 8.29
CA GLN A 52 -12.09 -6.58 9.43
C GLN A 52 -10.73 -6.02 8.97
N SER A 53 -10.46 -4.75 9.31
CA SER A 53 -9.13 -4.17 9.19
C SER A 53 -8.27 -4.56 10.39
N VAL A 54 -7.06 -5.06 10.15
CA VAL A 54 -6.16 -5.57 11.19
C VAL A 54 -4.82 -4.87 11.12
N GLY A 55 -4.33 -4.39 12.26
CA GLY A 55 -3.02 -3.75 12.38
C GLY A 55 -3.03 -2.26 12.03
N PHE A 56 -1.88 -1.76 11.58
CA PHE A 56 -1.70 -0.35 11.23
C PHE A 56 -1.67 -0.18 9.70
N TYR A 57 -1.96 1.03 9.21
CA TYR A 57 -2.07 1.35 7.78
C TYR A 57 -0.89 0.85 6.91
N SER A 58 0.32 0.82 7.47
CA SER A 58 1.56 0.35 6.83
C SER A 58 2.13 -0.94 7.43
N LYS A 59 1.36 -1.65 8.25
CA LYS A 59 1.72 -2.93 8.86
C LYS A 59 0.45 -3.67 9.29
N GLY A 60 -0.24 -4.25 8.32
CA GLY A 60 -1.55 -4.83 8.56
C GLY A 60 -2.10 -5.60 7.36
N CYS A 61 -3.36 -6.03 7.46
CA CYS A 61 -4.09 -6.76 6.44
C CYS A 61 -5.60 -6.45 6.57
N ILE A 62 -6.39 -6.93 5.62
CA ILE A 62 -7.85 -6.83 5.68
C ILE A 62 -8.50 -8.19 5.32
N ALA A 63 -9.43 -8.62 6.17
CA ALA A 63 -10.35 -9.73 5.91
C ALA A 63 -11.60 -9.22 5.20
N GLY A 64 -12.26 -10.05 4.38
CA GLY A 64 -13.58 -9.73 3.80
C GLY A 64 -13.60 -8.42 3.00
N ALA A 65 -12.49 -8.07 2.34
CA ALA A 65 -12.41 -6.84 1.55
C ALA A 65 -13.38 -6.90 0.38
N ARG A 66 -13.98 -5.74 0.05
CA ARG A 66 -14.88 -5.60 -1.08
C ARG A 66 -14.18 -4.88 -2.21
N ALA A 67 -14.50 -5.23 -3.45
CA ALA A 67 -13.97 -4.53 -4.61
C ALA A 67 -14.92 -3.38 -4.99
N ILE A 68 -14.45 -2.14 -5.07
CA ILE A 68 -15.28 -1.07 -5.67
C ILE A 68 -15.49 -1.38 -7.16
N PRO A 69 -16.70 -1.28 -7.74
CA PRO A 69 -16.91 -1.49 -9.17
C PRO A 69 -15.91 -0.69 -10.00
N VAL A 70 -15.43 -1.30 -11.09
CA VAL A 70 -14.41 -0.68 -11.95
C VAL A 70 -14.89 0.63 -12.56
N ASP A 71 -16.21 0.76 -12.70
CA ASP A 71 -16.91 1.96 -13.09
C ASP A 71 -18.08 2.21 -12.17
N GLY A 72 -18.30 3.49 -11.89
CA GLY A 72 -19.59 3.99 -11.41
C GLY A 72 -20.07 5.16 -12.24
N PRO A 73 -21.17 5.82 -11.82
CA PRO A 73 -21.66 7.01 -12.50
C PRO A 73 -20.59 8.10 -12.62
N ASP A 74 -19.90 8.36 -11.51
CA ASP A 74 -18.96 9.48 -11.34
C ASP A 74 -17.53 9.03 -11.04
N TRP A 75 -17.16 7.78 -11.32
CA TRP A 75 -15.76 7.33 -11.17
C TRP A 75 -15.34 6.24 -12.15
N GLN A 76 -14.02 6.11 -12.31
CA GLN A 76 -13.37 4.99 -12.97
C GLN A 76 -12.13 4.56 -12.18
N VAL A 77 -11.96 3.26 -11.99
CA VAL A 77 -10.75 2.69 -11.40
C VAL A 77 -9.64 2.60 -12.44
N MET A 78 -8.43 3.03 -12.07
CA MET A 78 -7.23 3.06 -12.90
C MET A 78 -6.29 1.90 -12.55
N ARG A 79 -5.38 1.54 -13.47
CA ARG A 79 -4.36 0.49 -13.24
C ARG A 79 -4.97 -0.82 -12.73
N LEU A 80 -6.01 -1.30 -13.41
CA LEU A 80 -6.75 -2.52 -13.08
C LEU A 80 -5.84 -3.75 -13.00
N SER A 81 -4.78 -3.79 -13.81
CA SER A 81 -3.74 -4.83 -13.77
C SER A 81 -3.12 -5.05 -12.39
N ARG A 82 -3.10 -4.01 -11.54
CA ARG A 82 -2.51 -4.07 -10.20
C ARG A 82 -3.35 -4.85 -9.19
N ASN A 83 -4.62 -5.10 -9.49
CA ASN A 83 -5.58 -5.73 -8.59
C ASN A 83 -5.70 -5.02 -7.21
N ARG A 84 -5.82 -3.68 -7.23
CA ARG A 84 -5.78 -2.83 -6.02
C ARG A 84 -7.07 -2.10 -5.69
N ARG A 85 -8.21 -2.53 -6.22
CA ARG A 85 -9.52 -1.89 -6.02
C ARG A 85 -10.28 -2.38 -4.78
N TRP A 86 -9.59 -3.04 -3.85
CA TRP A 86 -10.21 -3.71 -2.71
C TRP A 86 -10.11 -2.84 -1.46
N GLY A 87 -11.13 -2.83 -0.61
CA GLY A 87 -11.12 -2.05 0.62
C GLY A 87 -12.24 -2.40 1.58
N HIS A 88 -12.24 -1.71 2.72
CA HIS A 88 -13.33 -1.77 3.69
C HIS A 88 -14.57 -1.04 3.14
N PRO A 89 -15.80 -1.55 3.31
CA PRO A 89 -17.04 -0.91 2.84
C PRO A 89 -17.16 0.58 3.19
N ASP A 90 -16.81 0.98 4.41
CA ASP A 90 -16.78 2.40 4.82
C ASP A 90 -15.91 3.28 3.92
N LEU A 91 -14.74 2.80 3.49
CA LEU A 91 -13.88 3.54 2.57
C LEU A 91 -14.53 3.62 1.19
N LEU A 92 -15.07 2.51 0.69
CA LEU A 92 -15.66 2.47 -0.65
C LEU A 92 -16.90 3.38 -0.74
N ALA A 93 -17.73 3.38 0.30
CA ALA A 93 -18.86 4.31 0.45
C ALA A 93 -18.39 5.78 0.53
N THR A 94 -17.21 6.03 1.12
CA THR A 94 -16.61 7.37 1.13
C THR A 94 -16.17 7.81 -0.26
N ILE A 95 -15.58 6.90 -1.05
CA ILE A 95 -15.17 7.17 -2.43
C ILE A 95 -16.39 7.46 -3.31
N GLU A 96 -17.44 6.64 -3.19
CA GLU A 96 -18.72 6.86 -3.89
C GLU A 96 -19.36 8.20 -3.49
N ALA A 97 -19.43 8.53 -2.20
CA ALA A 97 -19.98 9.82 -1.78
C ALA A 97 -19.12 11.01 -2.25
N LEU A 98 -17.80 10.85 -2.27
CA LEU A 98 -16.88 11.87 -2.75
C LEU A 98 -17.05 12.10 -4.26
N SER A 99 -17.28 11.06 -5.05
CA SER A 99 -17.42 11.18 -6.50
C SER A 99 -18.65 12.00 -6.89
N VAL A 100 -19.78 11.75 -6.23
CA VAL A 100 -21.01 12.53 -6.39
C VAL A 100 -20.79 14.00 -6.02
N LYS A 101 -20.17 14.28 -4.86
CA LYS A 101 -19.89 15.67 -4.45
C LYS A 101 -18.91 16.37 -5.41
N ALA A 102 -17.91 15.64 -5.90
CA ALA A 102 -16.97 16.18 -6.89
C ALA A 102 -17.72 16.57 -8.17
N LYS A 103 -18.60 15.70 -8.68
CA LYS A 103 -19.44 15.97 -9.85
C LYS A 103 -20.30 17.22 -9.68
N GLN A 104 -20.96 17.35 -8.52
CA GLN A 104 -21.78 18.52 -8.18
C GLN A 104 -20.98 19.83 -8.18
N ASP A 105 -19.69 19.78 -7.81
CA ASP A 105 -18.79 20.94 -7.84
C ASP A 105 -18.12 21.16 -9.21
N GLY A 106 -18.59 20.50 -10.27
CA GLY A 106 -18.08 20.62 -11.62
C GLY A 106 -16.80 19.83 -11.89
N TRP A 107 -16.44 18.87 -11.02
CA TRP A 107 -15.36 17.91 -11.28
C TRP A 107 -15.93 16.67 -11.94
N ASN A 108 -15.59 16.40 -13.19
CA ASN A 108 -16.35 15.48 -14.05
C ASN A 108 -16.51 14.03 -13.54
N GLY A 109 -15.66 13.61 -12.59
CA GLY A 109 -15.69 12.33 -11.89
C GLY A 109 -14.31 12.01 -11.32
N LEU A 110 -14.22 11.00 -10.47
CA LEU A 110 -12.95 10.57 -9.89
C LEU A 110 -12.26 9.54 -10.78
N LEU A 111 -10.95 9.69 -10.95
CA LEU A 111 -10.09 8.58 -11.32
C LEU A 111 -9.50 7.99 -10.03
N VAL A 112 -9.93 6.78 -9.68
CA VAL A 112 -9.56 6.07 -8.45
C VAL A 112 -8.33 5.22 -8.72
N GLY A 113 -7.24 5.47 -8.01
CA GLY A 113 -6.00 4.71 -8.05
C GLY A 113 -6.00 3.51 -7.11
N ASP A 114 -4.87 3.28 -6.45
CA ASP A 114 -4.69 2.15 -5.55
C ASP A 114 -5.54 2.33 -4.26
N ILE A 115 -6.24 1.27 -3.84
CA ILE A 115 -6.97 1.17 -2.56
C ILE A 115 -6.26 0.16 -1.65
N SER A 116 -6.45 -1.14 -1.87
CA SER A 116 -5.64 -2.21 -1.28
C SER A 116 -5.69 -3.46 -2.15
N GLN A 117 -4.77 -4.40 -1.90
CA GLN A 117 -4.84 -5.77 -2.45
C GLN A 117 -6.05 -6.50 -1.84
N PRO A 118 -6.52 -7.63 -2.41
CA PRO A 118 -7.73 -8.33 -1.93
C PRO A 118 -7.70 -8.75 -0.47
N ARG A 119 -6.51 -9.00 0.08
CA ARG A 119 -6.29 -9.36 1.48
C ARG A 119 -5.45 -8.32 2.24
N GLY A 120 -5.28 -7.13 1.65
CA GLY A 120 -4.42 -6.09 2.18
C GLY A 120 -2.94 -6.45 2.12
N GLY A 121 -2.20 -6.20 3.21
CA GLY A 121 -0.79 -6.51 3.30
C GLY A 121 0.12 -5.57 2.51
N PRO A 122 1.45 -5.68 2.69
CA PRO A 122 2.40 -4.86 1.97
C PRO A 122 2.32 -5.11 0.46
N MET A 123 2.40 -4.05 -0.34
CA MET A 123 2.30 -4.16 -1.80
C MET A 123 3.63 -4.53 -2.44
N LEU A 124 3.57 -5.15 -3.62
CA LEU A 124 4.74 -5.40 -4.45
C LEU A 124 5.45 -4.08 -4.85
N THR A 125 4.68 -3.04 -5.13
CA THR A 125 5.14 -1.71 -5.60
C THR A 125 4.23 -0.61 -5.05
N GLY A 126 4.64 0.66 -5.13
CA GLY A 126 3.79 1.80 -4.73
C GLY A 126 3.93 2.18 -3.27
N HIS A 127 2.83 2.53 -2.61
CA HIS A 127 2.86 3.08 -1.25
C HIS A 127 3.23 2.03 -0.18
N ALA A 128 3.83 2.51 0.91
CA ALA A 128 4.12 1.69 2.09
C ALA A 128 2.85 1.36 2.92
N SER A 129 1.80 2.19 2.82
CA SER A 129 0.50 1.99 3.45
C SER A 129 -0.46 1.18 2.55
N HIS A 130 -1.78 1.43 2.56
CA HIS A 130 -2.77 0.67 1.79
C HIS A 130 -2.91 -0.79 2.21
N GLN A 131 -2.42 -1.16 3.39
CA GLN A 131 -2.38 -2.57 3.79
C GLN A 131 -3.67 -3.05 4.46
N VAL A 132 -4.53 -2.14 4.91
CA VAL A 132 -5.69 -2.46 5.77
C VAL A 132 -7.03 -2.09 5.14
N GLY A 133 -7.05 -1.72 3.86
CA GLY A 133 -8.26 -1.36 3.13
C GLY A 133 -8.92 -0.03 3.56
N LEU A 134 -8.13 0.89 4.12
CA LEU A 134 -8.59 2.20 4.66
C LEU A 134 -7.91 3.41 4.00
N ASP A 135 -7.15 3.16 2.93
CA ASP A 135 -6.43 4.17 2.15
C ASP A 135 -6.88 4.11 0.69
N ALA A 136 -7.02 5.25 0.03
CA ALA A 136 -7.32 5.33 -1.40
C ALA A 136 -6.58 6.50 -2.06
N ASP A 137 -5.96 6.23 -3.21
CA ASP A 137 -5.40 7.28 -4.05
C ASP A 137 -6.45 7.81 -5.02
N ILE A 138 -6.62 9.13 -5.07
CA ILE A 138 -7.53 9.79 -6.01
C ILE A 138 -6.72 10.75 -6.87
N TRP A 139 -6.77 10.59 -8.18
CA TRP A 139 -5.97 11.40 -9.08
C TRP A 139 -6.47 12.85 -9.12
N PHE A 140 -5.55 13.78 -9.29
CA PHE A 140 -5.84 15.18 -9.58
C PHE A 140 -6.21 15.43 -11.06
N THR A 141 -6.31 14.36 -11.85
CA THR A 141 -6.89 14.35 -13.18
C THR A 141 -8.38 13.98 -13.07
N PRO A 142 -9.32 14.82 -13.52
CA PRO A 142 -10.74 14.45 -13.54
C PRO A 142 -10.99 13.30 -14.53
N MET A 143 -12.05 12.53 -14.27
CA MET A 143 -12.55 11.54 -15.21
C MET A 143 -12.86 12.20 -16.58
N PRO A 144 -12.47 11.60 -17.72
CA PRO A 144 -12.83 12.14 -19.03
C PRO A 144 -14.32 11.95 -19.33
N ASP A 145 -14.85 12.65 -20.34
CA ASP A 145 -16.23 12.50 -20.84
C ASP A 145 -16.45 11.20 -21.65
N LYS A 146 -15.78 10.12 -21.25
CA LYS A 146 -15.94 8.78 -21.82
C LYS A 146 -15.52 7.73 -20.82
N ARG A 147 -16.06 6.51 -20.95
CA ARG A 147 -15.53 5.34 -20.24
C ARG A 147 -14.26 4.86 -20.92
N MET A 148 -13.20 4.73 -20.15
CA MET A 148 -11.91 4.24 -20.65
C MET A 148 -11.92 2.71 -20.73
N SER A 149 -11.41 2.18 -21.82
CA SER A 149 -11.04 0.77 -21.97
C SER A 149 -9.99 0.33 -20.94
N TYR A 150 -9.80 -0.98 -20.81
CA TYR A 150 -8.72 -1.54 -20.00
C TYR A 150 -7.37 -0.93 -20.37
N LYS A 151 -7.01 -0.93 -21.66
CA LYS A 151 -5.72 -0.42 -22.15
C LYS A 151 -5.55 1.07 -21.82
N GLU A 152 -6.57 1.90 -22.03
CA GLU A 152 -6.50 3.33 -21.70
C GLU A 152 -6.26 3.55 -20.20
N ARG A 153 -6.85 2.73 -19.31
CA ARG A 153 -6.61 2.82 -17.86
C ARG A 153 -5.19 2.40 -17.45
N GLU A 154 -4.55 1.53 -18.22
CA GLU A 154 -3.16 1.13 -18.00
C GLU A 154 -2.15 2.14 -18.56
N GLU A 155 -2.51 2.86 -19.63
CA GLU A 155 -1.59 3.73 -20.36
C GLU A 155 -1.72 5.22 -20.01
N THR A 156 -2.88 5.67 -19.52
CA THR A 156 -3.10 7.06 -19.12
C THR A 156 -2.21 7.42 -17.95
N SER A 157 -1.50 8.54 -18.03
CA SER A 157 -0.69 9.06 -16.92
C SER A 157 -1.44 10.14 -16.16
N ALA A 158 -1.28 10.16 -14.84
CA ALA A 158 -1.71 11.27 -14.01
C ALA A 158 -0.83 12.51 -14.28
N VAL A 159 -1.44 13.69 -14.17
CA VAL A 159 -0.79 14.96 -14.47
C VAL A 159 -0.42 15.65 -13.17
N SER A 160 0.85 16.06 -13.04
CA SER A 160 1.28 16.86 -11.89
C SER A 160 0.58 18.22 -11.88
N VAL A 161 0.12 18.64 -10.70
CA VAL A 161 -0.42 19.99 -10.47
C VAL A 161 0.68 21.00 -10.15
N LEU A 162 1.93 20.57 -10.01
CA LEU A 162 3.07 21.45 -9.76
C LEU A 162 3.60 22.04 -11.06
N LYS A 163 4.17 23.25 -10.95
CA LYS A 163 4.95 23.85 -12.03
C LYS A 163 6.19 22.99 -12.29
N ALA A 164 6.58 22.88 -13.56
CA ALA A 164 7.77 22.12 -13.93
C ALA A 164 9.01 22.61 -13.17
N ASN A 165 9.80 21.66 -12.64
CA ASN A 165 11.01 21.92 -11.84
C ASN A 165 10.75 22.81 -10.62
N SER A 166 9.56 22.72 -10.02
CA SER A 166 9.17 23.50 -8.85
C SER A 166 8.46 22.64 -7.81
N PHE A 167 8.55 23.07 -6.55
CA PHE A 167 7.75 22.54 -5.46
C PHE A 167 6.41 23.27 -5.29
N HIS A 168 6.12 24.26 -6.11
CA HIS A 168 4.88 25.05 -6.05
C HIS A 168 3.89 24.61 -7.12
N VAL A 169 2.61 24.80 -6.82
CA VAL A 169 1.49 24.57 -7.74
C VAL A 169 1.63 25.46 -8.98
N ASP A 170 1.28 24.92 -10.14
CA ASP A 170 1.10 25.69 -11.37
C ASP A 170 -0.25 26.41 -11.33
N ASP A 171 -0.23 27.72 -11.09
CA ASP A 171 -1.45 28.54 -10.99
C ASP A 171 -2.29 28.54 -12.27
N ALA A 172 -1.68 28.32 -13.44
CA ALA A 172 -2.43 28.20 -14.69
C ALA A 172 -3.27 26.93 -14.75
N ARG A 173 -2.94 25.91 -13.94
CA ARG A 173 -3.67 24.64 -13.84
C ARG A 173 -4.64 24.61 -12.67
N TRP A 174 -4.33 25.32 -11.58
CA TRP A 174 -5.08 25.24 -10.34
C TRP A 174 -6.43 25.95 -10.42
N LYS A 175 -7.48 25.18 -10.67
CA LYS A 175 -8.87 25.67 -10.68
C LYS A 175 -9.52 25.57 -9.29
N PRO A 176 -10.58 26.34 -8.99
CA PRO A 176 -11.30 26.25 -7.71
C PRO A 176 -11.77 24.84 -7.34
N GLN A 177 -12.06 24.00 -8.33
CA GLN A 177 -12.53 22.63 -8.13
C GLN A 177 -11.49 21.73 -7.45
N TYR A 178 -10.19 22.01 -7.58
CA TYR A 178 -9.14 21.27 -6.84
C TYR A 178 -9.27 21.52 -5.33
N THR A 179 -9.50 22.77 -4.94
CA THR A 179 -9.76 23.14 -3.54
C THR A 179 -11.06 22.51 -3.05
N SER A 180 -12.14 22.58 -3.84
CA SER A 180 -13.42 21.96 -3.48
C SER A 180 -13.33 20.44 -3.31
N LEU A 181 -12.61 19.75 -4.20
CA LEU A 181 -12.39 18.31 -4.11
C LEU A 181 -11.69 17.92 -2.80
N LEU A 182 -10.60 18.60 -2.45
CA LEU A 182 -9.86 18.34 -1.21
C LEU A 182 -10.66 18.70 0.04
N ARG A 183 -11.43 19.81 0.00
CA ARG A 183 -12.34 20.19 1.09
C ARG A 183 -13.45 19.18 1.28
N ASN A 184 -14.09 18.72 0.20
CA ASN A 184 -15.15 17.72 0.25
C ASN A 184 -14.62 16.40 0.82
N ALA A 185 -13.46 15.94 0.36
CA ALA A 185 -12.81 14.77 0.92
C ALA A 185 -12.51 14.94 2.42
N ALA A 186 -12.02 16.11 2.86
CA ALA A 186 -11.72 16.36 4.27
C ALA A 186 -12.98 16.50 5.16
N SER A 187 -14.12 16.88 4.56
CA SER A 187 -15.38 17.10 5.28
C SER A 187 -16.01 15.83 5.84
N PHE A 188 -15.67 14.66 5.28
CA PHE A 188 -16.18 13.39 5.77
C PHE A 188 -15.68 13.08 7.19
N PRO A 189 -16.56 12.72 8.15
CA PRO A 189 -16.19 12.46 9.54
C PRO A 189 -15.33 11.20 9.75
N GLN A 190 -15.33 10.30 8.77
CA GLN A 190 -14.47 9.12 8.74
C GLN A 190 -13.07 9.42 8.21
N VAL A 191 -12.88 10.47 7.40
CA VAL A 191 -11.55 10.84 6.87
C VAL A 191 -10.71 11.47 7.96
N GLU A 192 -9.51 10.91 8.21
CA GLU A 192 -8.57 11.40 9.21
C GLU A 192 -7.45 12.24 8.60
N ARG A 193 -6.96 11.84 7.42
CA ARG A 193 -5.85 12.50 6.74
C ARG A 193 -6.04 12.44 5.24
N ILE A 194 -5.61 13.51 4.58
CA ILE A 194 -5.43 13.60 3.13
C ILE A 194 -3.99 14.00 2.90
N LEU A 195 -3.19 13.10 2.32
CA LEU A 195 -1.78 13.39 2.04
C LEU A 195 -1.67 14.02 0.65
N VAL A 196 -0.99 15.17 0.59
CA VAL A 196 -0.74 15.93 -0.63
C VAL A 196 0.70 16.42 -0.64
N HIS A 197 1.23 16.79 -1.81
CA HIS A 197 2.52 17.46 -1.90
C HIS A 197 2.56 18.74 -1.03
N PRO A 198 3.67 19.11 -0.38
CA PRO A 198 3.76 20.34 0.43
C PRO A 198 3.38 21.61 -0.35
N GLY A 199 3.70 21.68 -1.64
CA GLY A 199 3.26 22.76 -2.54
C GLY A 199 1.75 22.94 -2.64
N ILE A 200 1.00 21.84 -2.65
CA ILE A 200 -0.47 21.86 -2.67
C ILE A 200 -0.99 22.37 -1.34
N LYS A 201 -0.41 21.89 -0.22
CA LYS A 201 -0.76 22.40 1.10
C LYS A 201 -0.50 23.90 1.22
N GLN A 202 0.64 24.38 0.73
CA GLN A 202 0.98 25.80 0.68
C GLN A 202 -0.06 26.59 -0.13
N LYS A 203 -0.40 26.13 -1.35
CA LYS A 203 -1.42 26.77 -2.18
C LYS A 203 -2.77 26.92 -1.46
N LEU A 204 -3.19 25.88 -0.74
CA LEU A 204 -4.42 25.94 0.08
C LEU A 204 -4.28 26.92 1.24
N CYS A 205 -3.14 26.92 1.93
CA CYS A 205 -2.88 27.85 3.03
C CYS A 205 -2.96 29.31 2.58
N ASP A 206 -2.45 29.63 1.38
CA ASP A 206 -2.43 31.00 0.85
C ASP A 206 -3.82 31.46 0.37
N SER A 207 -4.57 30.55 -0.28
CA SER A 207 -5.79 30.88 -1.01
C SER A 207 -7.09 30.70 -0.23
N VAL A 208 -7.17 29.75 0.71
CA VAL A 208 -8.42 29.47 1.43
C VAL A 208 -8.70 30.57 2.45
N LYS A 209 -9.86 31.21 2.33
CA LYS A 209 -10.36 32.21 3.30
C LYS A 209 -11.59 31.63 4.03
N GLY A 210 -11.95 32.22 5.18
CA GLY A 210 -13.08 31.75 5.99
C GLY A 210 -12.74 30.50 6.80
N ASP A 211 -13.62 29.48 6.77
CA ASP A 211 -13.39 28.23 7.50
C ASP A 211 -12.21 27.44 6.93
N ARG A 212 -11.22 27.25 7.80
CA ARG A 212 -9.95 26.56 7.53
C ARG A 212 -9.78 25.30 8.38
N SER A 213 -10.77 24.93 9.19
CA SER A 213 -10.67 23.78 10.11
C SER A 213 -10.35 22.47 9.38
N TRP A 214 -10.89 22.28 8.18
CA TRP A 214 -10.65 21.12 7.33
C TRP A 214 -9.18 20.99 6.87
N LEU A 215 -8.42 22.09 6.83
CA LEU A 215 -7.01 22.07 6.48
C LEU A 215 -6.19 21.23 7.47
N ALA A 216 -6.62 21.08 8.72
CA ALA A 216 -5.93 20.23 9.70
C ALA A 216 -5.74 18.78 9.19
N LYS A 217 -6.69 18.27 8.39
CA LYS A 217 -6.63 16.94 7.77
C LYS A 217 -5.74 16.89 6.53
N ILE A 218 -5.45 18.02 5.87
CA ILE A 218 -4.55 18.08 4.72
C ILE A 218 -3.10 18.06 5.23
N ARG A 219 -2.39 16.96 4.99
CA ARG A 219 -1.04 16.70 5.50
C ARG A 219 -0.03 16.70 4.35
N PRO A 220 1.02 17.54 4.42
CA PRO A 220 2.12 17.45 3.47
C PRO A 220 2.79 16.07 3.50
N TYR A 221 3.13 15.54 2.32
CA TYR A 221 3.92 14.33 2.16
C TYR A 221 4.67 14.34 0.82
N TYR A 222 5.80 13.65 0.76
CA TYR A 222 6.59 13.49 -0.48
C TYR A 222 5.77 12.91 -1.63
N GLY A 223 6.05 13.32 -2.88
CA GLY A 223 5.24 12.90 -4.03
C GLY A 223 3.85 13.55 -3.99
N HIS A 224 2.78 12.79 -4.20
CA HIS A 224 1.38 13.26 -4.04
C HIS A 224 1.07 14.59 -4.76
N HIS A 225 1.68 14.79 -5.92
CA HIS A 225 1.47 15.97 -6.76
C HIS A 225 0.60 15.69 -7.99
N TYR A 226 0.26 14.43 -8.25
CA TYR A 226 -0.66 14.01 -9.32
C TYR A 226 -1.86 13.21 -8.78
N HIS A 227 -1.85 12.88 -7.49
CA HIS A 227 -2.95 12.32 -6.73
C HIS A 227 -2.89 12.83 -5.29
N PHE A 228 -4.00 12.72 -4.57
CA PHE A 228 -3.99 12.77 -3.11
C PHE A 228 -4.28 11.39 -2.53
N HIS A 229 -3.68 11.12 -1.37
CA HIS A 229 -3.92 9.89 -0.61
C HIS A 229 -4.97 10.21 0.45
N MET A 230 -6.15 9.60 0.36
CA MET A 230 -7.20 9.70 1.37
C MET A 230 -7.12 8.53 2.36
N ARG A 231 -7.14 8.83 3.65
CA ARG A 231 -7.17 7.84 4.73
C ARG A 231 -8.39 8.03 5.61
N ILE A 232 -9.12 6.94 5.86
CA ILE A 232 -10.20 6.90 6.86
C ILE A 232 -9.73 6.27 8.17
N LYS A 233 -10.42 6.61 9.26
CA LYS A 233 -10.22 6.03 10.60
C LYS A 233 -10.54 4.53 10.63
N CYS A 234 -10.06 3.85 11.66
CA CYS A 234 -10.47 2.48 11.96
C CYS A 234 -12.01 2.38 12.05
N PRO A 235 -12.65 1.54 11.22
CA PRO A 235 -14.09 1.34 11.24
C PRO A 235 -14.59 0.71 12.54
N GLN A 236 -15.86 0.97 12.86
CA GLN A 236 -16.55 0.24 13.93
C GLN A 236 -16.57 -1.26 13.60
N GLY A 237 -16.37 -2.12 14.60
CA GLY A 237 -16.25 -3.57 14.40
C GLY A 237 -14.83 -4.06 14.03
N SER A 238 -13.94 -3.19 13.59
CA SER A 238 -12.53 -3.53 13.35
C SER A 238 -11.68 -3.41 14.63
N GLY A 239 -11.96 -4.24 15.64
CA GLY A 239 -11.30 -4.16 16.96
C GLY A 239 -9.78 -4.40 16.96
N ASN A 240 -9.24 -5.04 15.92
CA ASN A 240 -7.79 -5.25 15.74
C ASN A 240 -7.13 -4.15 14.89
N CYS A 241 -7.87 -3.14 14.45
CA CYS A 241 -7.34 -1.98 13.73
C CYS A 241 -6.67 -1.02 14.72
N LYS A 242 -5.45 -0.57 14.38
CA LYS A 242 -4.69 0.37 15.21
C LYS A 242 -4.86 1.78 14.66
N PRO A 243 -5.45 2.71 15.44
CA PRO A 243 -5.58 4.09 15.01
C PRO A 243 -4.21 4.78 14.93
N GLN A 244 -4.17 5.89 14.21
CA GLN A 244 -3.03 6.81 14.20
C GLN A 244 -3.32 7.97 15.17
N ALA A 245 -2.28 8.69 15.58
CA ALA A 245 -2.46 9.89 16.40
C ALA A 245 -3.39 10.90 15.69
N PRO A 246 -4.25 11.64 16.41
CA PRO A 246 -5.11 12.65 15.82
C PRO A 246 -4.29 13.76 15.15
N VAL A 247 -4.89 14.45 14.20
CA VAL A 247 -4.31 15.71 13.69
C VAL A 247 -4.42 16.79 14.78
N GLY A 248 -3.47 17.74 14.78
CA GLY A 248 -3.54 18.88 15.69
C GLY A 248 -4.74 19.79 15.42
N LYS A 249 -5.02 20.73 16.34
CA LYS A 249 -6.13 21.68 16.20
C LYS A 249 -5.89 22.79 15.16
N GLY A 250 -4.63 23.04 14.81
CA GLY A 250 -4.25 24.07 13.84
C GLY A 250 -4.50 23.64 12.40
N ASP A 251 -4.60 24.61 11.51
CA ASP A 251 -4.73 24.37 10.07
C ASP A 251 -3.45 23.80 9.43
N GLY A 252 -2.33 23.80 10.17
CA GLY A 252 -1.04 23.27 9.73
C GLY A 252 -0.35 24.15 8.69
N CYS A 253 -0.67 25.45 8.66
CA CYS A 253 -0.07 26.47 7.81
C CYS A 253 0.99 27.30 8.55
N ASP A 254 1.78 26.63 9.39
CA ASP A 254 2.75 27.22 10.30
C ASP A 254 4.19 26.74 10.00
N LYS A 255 5.10 26.84 10.98
CA LYS A 255 6.49 26.37 10.86
C LYS A 255 6.60 24.89 10.46
N SER A 256 5.60 24.06 10.76
CA SER A 256 5.57 22.66 10.33
C SER A 256 5.44 22.50 8.81
N LEU A 257 4.77 23.43 8.14
CA LEU A 257 4.73 23.49 6.68
C LEU A 257 6.01 24.12 6.11
N ALA A 258 6.51 25.19 6.72
CA ALA A 258 7.74 25.85 6.29
C ALA A 258 8.95 24.89 6.28
N TRP A 259 9.03 23.99 7.27
CA TRP A 259 10.07 22.96 7.34
C TRP A 259 10.18 22.09 6.08
N TRP A 260 9.06 21.86 5.36
CA TRP A 260 9.11 21.09 4.12
C TRP A 260 9.93 21.77 3.04
N PHE A 261 9.92 23.10 2.99
CA PHE A 261 10.65 23.85 1.96
C PHE A 261 12.10 24.15 2.37
N SER A 262 12.40 24.20 3.67
CA SER A 262 13.78 24.41 4.17
C SER A 262 14.59 23.14 4.28
N ASP A 263 13.95 22.02 4.64
CA ASP A 263 14.65 20.78 4.99
C ASP A 263 14.02 19.55 4.33
N GLY A 264 12.69 19.46 4.36
CA GLY A 264 11.98 18.26 3.97
C GLY A 264 12.22 17.89 2.50
N LEU A 265 12.02 18.83 1.59
CA LEU A 265 12.13 18.68 0.14
C LEU A 265 13.53 18.98 -0.40
N VAL A 266 14.43 19.54 0.42
CA VAL A 266 15.79 19.86 0.00
C VAL A 266 16.62 18.57 -0.08
N PRO A 267 17.20 18.22 -1.24
CA PRO A 267 18.05 17.04 -1.37
C PRO A 267 19.24 17.13 -0.39
N LYS A 268 19.41 16.08 0.43
CA LYS A 268 20.59 16.00 1.30
C LYS A 268 21.83 15.78 0.45
N LYS A 269 22.94 16.44 0.81
CA LYS A 269 24.23 16.18 0.19
C LYS A 269 24.59 14.70 0.42
N PRO A 270 25.08 13.97 -0.60
CA PRO A 270 25.53 12.59 -0.43
C PRO A 270 26.55 12.52 0.71
N ALA A 271 26.41 11.52 1.58
CA ALA A 271 27.44 11.24 2.57
C ALA A 271 28.78 11.02 1.86
N LYS A 272 29.87 11.57 2.41
CA LYS A 272 31.21 11.28 1.91
C LYS A 272 31.41 9.76 1.96
N PRO A 273 31.96 9.11 0.93
CA PRO A 273 32.17 7.68 0.96
C PRO A 273 33.02 7.32 2.18
N ASP A 274 32.49 6.46 3.05
CA ASP A 274 33.27 5.90 4.15
C ASP A 274 34.49 5.18 3.56
N LYS A 275 35.67 5.39 4.17
CA LYS A 275 36.94 4.79 3.72
C LYS A 275 36.95 3.25 3.79
N LYS A 276 35.90 2.62 4.30
CA LYS A 276 35.73 1.16 4.37
C LYS A 276 34.31 0.81 3.94
N PRO A 277 34.11 0.02 2.88
CA PRO A 277 32.77 -0.46 2.52
C PRO A 277 32.26 -1.31 3.69
N ALA A 278 31.20 -0.85 4.36
CA ALA A 278 30.47 -1.71 5.27
C ALA A 278 29.95 -2.91 4.47
N LYS A 279 30.11 -4.13 4.99
CA LYS A 279 29.50 -5.32 4.36
C LYS A 279 28.01 -5.04 4.16
N PRO A 280 27.45 -5.25 2.96
CA PRO A 280 26.03 -5.00 2.71
C PRO A 280 25.21 -5.81 3.72
N LYS A 281 24.45 -5.12 4.59
CA LYS A 281 23.49 -5.82 5.44
C LYS A 281 22.41 -6.40 4.53
N PRO A 282 22.06 -7.69 4.65
CA PRO A 282 20.96 -8.24 3.87
C PRO A 282 19.69 -7.41 4.14
N PRO A 283 18.92 -7.08 3.09
CA PRO A 283 17.71 -6.29 3.26
C PRO A 283 16.74 -7.04 4.18
N ARG A 284 16.35 -6.40 5.30
CA ARG A 284 15.30 -6.91 6.18
C ARG A 284 13.95 -6.60 5.54
N TYR A 285 13.38 -7.58 4.86
CA TYR A 285 12.01 -7.50 4.40
C TYR A 285 11.04 -7.82 5.55
N LEU A 286 9.87 -7.20 5.52
CA LEU A 286 8.77 -7.58 6.40
C LEU A 286 8.27 -8.98 5.98
N THR A 287 8.47 -9.97 6.84
CA THR A 287 7.97 -11.34 6.69
C THR A 287 6.56 -11.47 7.27
N LEU A 288 5.86 -12.58 7.01
CA LEU A 288 4.53 -12.81 7.57
C LEU A 288 4.58 -12.95 9.10
N SER A 289 5.62 -13.57 9.66
CA SER A 289 5.88 -13.61 11.11
C SER A 289 6.04 -12.21 11.73
N GLY A 290 6.45 -11.22 10.93
CA GLY A 290 6.55 -9.83 11.36
C GLY A 290 5.22 -9.07 11.33
N MET A 291 4.15 -9.62 10.76
CA MET A 291 2.81 -9.01 10.64
C MET A 291 1.96 -9.27 11.90
N PRO A 292 0.81 -8.58 12.08
CA PRO A 292 -0.19 -8.99 13.07
C PRO A 292 -0.57 -10.47 12.88
N ALA A 293 -0.74 -11.22 13.96
CA ALA A 293 -0.93 -12.67 13.92
C ALA A 293 -2.13 -13.10 13.05
N GLN A 294 -3.22 -12.34 13.10
CA GLN A 294 -4.43 -12.60 12.31
C GLN A 294 -4.19 -12.51 10.79
N CYS A 295 -3.12 -11.82 10.35
CA CYS A 295 -2.78 -11.71 8.94
C CYS A 295 -2.35 -13.05 8.33
N ALA A 296 -1.79 -13.97 9.11
CA ALA A 296 -1.52 -15.33 8.63
C ALA A 296 -2.82 -16.10 8.36
N THR A 297 -3.81 -15.98 9.25
CA THR A 297 -5.15 -16.57 9.05
C THR A 297 -5.84 -15.98 7.83
N ILE A 298 -5.84 -14.64 7.71
CA ILE A 298 -6.45 -13.94 6.57
C ILE A 298 -5.78 -14.34 5.26
N LEU A 299 -4.45 -14.41 5.22
CA LEU A 299 -3.71 -14.80 4.03
C LEU A 299 -4.04 -16.23 3.56
N ASN A 300 -4.37 -17.14 4.48
CA ASN A 300 -4.58 -18.56 4.19
C ASN A 300 -6.06 -18.98 4.13
N ALA A 301 -7.01 -18.09 4.42
CA ALA A 301 -8.44 -18.36 4.31
C ALA A 301 -8.89 -18.68 2.86
N ASP A 302 -10.07 -19.24 2.71
CA ASP A 302 -10.70 -19.52 1.42
C ASP A 302 -11.00 -18.22 0.64
N ASP A 303 -11.19 -18.35 -0.68
CA ASP A 303 -11.48 -17.24 -1.58
C ASP A 303 -12.98 -16.97 -1.70
N VAL A 304 -13.37 -15.70 -1.71
CA VAL A 304 -14.70 -15.27 -2.19
C VAL A 304 -14.63 -14.93 -3.68
N PRO A 305 -15.49 -15.51 -4.54
CA PRO A 305 -15.55 -15.13 -5.95
C PRO A 305 -15.80 -13.61 -6.12
N GLN A 306 -15.10 -12.97 -7.05
CA GLN A 306 -15.17 -11.53 -7.29
C GLN A 306 -16.61 -11.00 -7.41
N LYS A 307 -17.50 -11.72 -8.12
CA LYS A 307 -18.92 -11.34 -8.28
C LYS A 307 -19.67 -11.23 -6.95
N LYS A 308 -19.30 -12.04 -5.95
CA LYS A 308 -19.89 -11.99 -4.60
C LYS A 308 -19.22 -10.95 -3.69
N ALA A 309 -17.94 -10.65 -3.95
CA ALA A 309 -17.16 -9.69 -3.19
C ALA A 309 -17.23 -8.25 -3.72
N GLU A 310 -17.91 -7.98 -4.83
CA GLU A 310 -18.05 -6.61 -5.34
C GLU A 310 -18.92 -5.76 -4.41
N PHE A 311 -18.47 -4.54 -4.13
CA PHE A 311 -19.16 -3.55 -3.31
C PHE A 311 -20.45 -3.12 -4.00
N ARG A 312 -21.54 -3.07 -3.23
CA ARG A 312 -22.84 -2.64 -3.73
C ARG A 312 -22.95 -1.12 -3.60
N THR A 313 -23.02 -0.45 -4.74
CA THR A 313 -23.23 1.00 -4.83
C THR A 313 -24.66 1.35 -4.45
N ARG A 314 -24.87 2.60 -4.03
CA ARG A 314 -26.21 3.14 -3.74
C ARG A 314 -26.99 3.40 -5.03
N GLU A 315 -26.30 3.88 -6.06
CA GLU A 315 -26.87 4.02 -7.40
C GLU A 315 -26.96 2.64 -8.06
N THR A 316 -28.17 2.09 -8.21
CA THR A 316 -28.39 0.77 -8.81
C THR A 316 -28.78 0.83 -10.28
N ALA A 317 -29.10 2.01 -10.81
CA ALA A 317 -29.55 2.20 -12.19
C ALA A 317 -28.40 2.32 -13.21
N PHE A 318 -27.18 2.60 -12.74
CA PHE A 318 -26.03 2.73 -13.62
C PHE A 318 -25.49 1.38 -14.05
N SER A 319 -25.38 1.18 -15.37
CA SER A 319 -24.69 0.05 -15.98
C SER A 319 -23.47 0.55 -16.74
N ALA A 320 -22.29 0.06 -16.36
CA ALA A 320 -21.07 0.31 -17.11
C ALA A 320 -20.97 -0.61 -18.33
N PRO A 321 -20.23 -0.20 -19.38
CA PRO A 321 -19.78 -1.14 -20.41
C PRO A 321 -18.97 -2.27 -19.78
N GLU A 322 -19.12 -3.49 -20.32
CA GLU A 322 -18.26 -4.59 -19.92
C GLU A 322 -16.82 -4.31 -20.37
N ILE A 323 -15.87 -4.51 -19.45
CA ILE A 323 -14.44 -4.37 -19.72
C ILE A 323 -13.81 -5.75 -19.55
N GLU A 324 -13.18 -6.24 -20.61
CA GLU A 324 -12.37 -7.45 -20.53
C GLU A 324 -11.13 -7.15 -19.70
N ILE A 325 -11.07 -7.72 -18.49
CA ILE A 325 -9.94 -7.61 -17.58
C ILE A 325 -9.19 -8.93 -17.63
N PRO A 326 -7.90 -8.94 -18.05
CA PRO A 326 -7.08 -10.14 -18.02
C PRO A 326 -7.01 -10.76 -16.62
N LYS A 327 -6.75 -12.06 -16.56
CA LYS A 327 -6.51 -12.75 -15.30
C LYS A 327 -5.36 -12.06 -14.55
N VAL A 328 -5.52 -11.91 -13.23
CA VAL A 328 -4.50 -11.31 -12.36
C VAL A 328 -3.19 -12.10 -12.49
N ASP A 329 -2.13 -11.38 -12.84
CA ASP A 329 -0.76 -11.90 -12.95
C ASP A 329 0.17 -11.00 -12.12
N PRO A 330 0.85 -11.54 -11.08
CA PRO A 330 1.83 -10.78 -10.31
C PRO A 330 2.92 -10.10 -11.16
N MET A 331 3.29 -10.68 -12.31
CA MET A 331 4.25 -10.06 -13.23
C MET A 331 3.67 -8.82 -13.92
N ALA A 332 2.38 -8.82 -14.25
CA ALA A 332 1.69 -7.64 -14.75
C ALA A 332 1.66 -6.50 -13.71
N ILE A 333 1.54 -6.82 -12.41
CA ILE A 333 1.62 -5.82 -11.32
C ILE A 333 2.99 -5.14 -11.33
N LEU A 334 4.07 -5.93 -11.47
CA LEU A 334 5.44 -5.41 -11.51
C LEU A 334 5.74 -4.63 -12.80
N ALA A 335 5.17 -5.06 -13.93
CA ALA A 335 5.32 -4.39 -15.22
C ALA A 335 4.41 -3.16 -15.39
N SER A 336 3.47 -2.94 -14.46
CA SER A 336 2.53 -1.81 -14.56
C SER A 336 3.27 -0.48 -14.62
N LYS A 337 2.87 0.37 -15.56
CA LYS A 337 3.52 1.68 -15.76
C LYS A 337 3.39 2.53 -14.49
N PRO A 338 4.38 3.40 -14.20
CA PRO A 338 4.22 4.45 -13.21
C PRO A 338 2.92 5.23 -13.43
N ILE A 339 2.36 5.77 -12.34
CA ILE A 339 1.14 6.58 -12.43
C ILE A 339 1.44 7.89 -13.18
N GLU A 340 2.60 8.49 -12.95
CA GLU A 340 3.01 9.75 -13.55
C GLU A 340 3.69 9.59 -14.92
N ALA A 341 3.57 10.61 -15.76
CA ALA A 341 4.37 10.75 -16.96
C ALA A 341 5.77 11.25 -16.57
N SER A 342 6.72 10.34 -16.39
CA SER A 342 8.13 10.70 -16.18
C SER A 342 8.78 11.14 -17.51
N LYS A 343 9.45 12.31 -17.53
CA LYS A 343 10.33 12.72 -18.65
C LYS A 343 11.54 11.80 -18.80
N ASN A 344 11.94 11.12 -17.73
CA ASN A 344 12.88 10.03 -17.83
C ASN A 344 12.10 8.81 -18.32
N LYS A 345 12.38 8.37 -19.56
CA LYS A 345 12.17 6.98 -19.95
C LYS A 345 13.05 6.13 -19.03
N ALA A 346 12.63 5.92 -17.79
CA ALA A 346 13.05 4.73 -17.09
C ALA A 346 12.58 3.60 -18.00
N ALA A 347 13.54 2.85 -18.56
CA ALA A 347 13.20 1.57 -19.19
C ALA A 347 12.26 0.84 -18.22
N PRO A 348 11.19 0.18 -18.71
CA PRO A 348 10.39 -0.67 -17.83
C PRO A 348 11.39 -1.50 -17.05
N ALA A 349 11.40 -1.32 -15.72
CA ALA A 349 12.39 -1.99 -14.89
C ALA A 349 12.29 -3.46 -15.25
N GLU A 350 13.37 -4.04 -15.76
CA GLU A 350 13.45 -5.47 -16.03
C GLU A 350 12.90 -6.15 -14.78
N ALA A 351 11.78 -6.86 -14.93
CA ALA A 351 10.95 -7.21 -13.78
C ALA A 351 11.82 -7.97 -12.79
N ALA A 352 12.18 -7.30 -11.69
CA ALA A 352 13.04 -7.91 -10.69
C ALA A 352 12.35 -9.22 -10.28
N PRO A 353 13.10 -10.33 -10.13
CA PRO A 353 12.52 -11.57 -9.65
C PRO A 353 11.66 -11.26 -8.43
N LEU A 354 10.42 -11.78 -8.34
CA LEU A 354 9.48 -11.45 -7.25
C LEU A 354 10.16 -11.47 -5.87
N ALA A 355 11.11 -12.41 -5.69
CA ALA A 355 12.03 -12.57 -4.56
C ALA A 355 12.79 -11.30 -4.11
N LYS A 356 13.12 -10.39 -5.04
CA LYS A 356 14.02 -9.24 -4.85
C LYS A 356 13.31 -7.89 -4.75
N VAL A 357 11.99 -7.84 -4.89
CA VAL A 357 11.27 -6.56 -4.90
C VAL A 357 11.32 -5.97 -3.48
N PRO A 358 11.93 -4.78 -3.25
CA PRO A 358 12.06 -4.23 -1.91
C PRO A 358 10.72 -3.78 -1.34
N VAL A 359 10.56 -3.82 -0.01
CA VAL A 359 9.41 -3.18 0.65
C VAL A 359 9.48 -1.69 0.30
N PRO A 360 8.40 -1.06 -0.20
CA PRO A 360 8.40 0.38 -0.37
C PRO A 360 8.75 1.02 0.97
N THR A 361 9.91 1.66 1.04
CA THR A 361 10.29 2.39 2.23
C THR A 361 9.29 3.53 2.39
N PRO A 362 8.78 3.82 3.60
CA PRO A 362 7.98 5.03 3.88
C PRO A 362 8.74 6.35 3.65
N ARG A 363 9.79 6.36 2.83
CA ARG A 363 10.79 7.42 2.72
C ARG A 363 11.56 7.25 1.41
N PRO A 364 12.00 8.32 0.75
CA PRO A 364 13.32 8.31 0.14
C PRO A 364 14.32 7.95 1.25
N VAL A 365 15.14 6.93 1.04
CA VAL A 365 16.30 6.70 1.89
C VAL A 365 17.14 7.97 1.81
N GLN A 366 17.45 8.52 2.99
CA GLN A 366 18.14 9.78 3.20
C GLN A 366 19.55 9.76 2.62
#